data_AF-A0A3P7LK37-F1
#
_entry.id   AF-A0A3P7LK37-F1
#
_cell.length_a   1.000
_cell.length_b   1.000
_cell.length_c   1.000
_cell.angle_alpha   90.00
_cell.angle_beta   90.00
_cell.angle_gamma   90.00
#
_symmetry.space_group_name_H-M   'P 1'
#
loop_
_entity.id
_entity.type
_entity.pdbx_description
1 polymer ?
#
loop_
_entity_poly.entity_id
_entity_poly.type
_entity_poly.pdbx_seq_one_letter_code
_entity_poly.pdbx_strand_id
1 'polypeptide(L)'
;MLANCSPPVNPPNEIDDPKDKKPADWDDRAKIPDPAAKKPDDWDETAPEFIVDEAAVMPEGWLENEPALIPDASSKKPDDWDDVTDGEWEAPKIENPACKDAPGCGKWSKPQIKNPKYKGKWSPPLISNPAYKGEWHPKKIPNPDFYEDKEPYKMTPIRALGLELWSLSDQIAFDNFYIGTSKKGADEFAAQTWAVKHSAELAADTSASVLDAIKEVVSEKPWVVALVTLAVMLPLEEEEEDAEGSASEENEEEKPASKEAGDAEKEDEDASEDDHEAEEEEVSPAHR
;
A
#
# COMPACT_ATOMS: atom_id res chain seq x y z
N MET A 1 -20.04 19.99 -1.32
CA MET A 1 -19.28 20.88 -2.22
C MET A 1 -18.52 21.93 -1.42
N LEU A 2 -19.20 22.92 -0.81
CA LEU A 2 -18.54 24.08 -0.18
C LEU A 2 -17.45 23.77 0.87
N ALA A 3 -17.64 22.74 1.70
CA ALA A 3 -16.68 22.34 2.74
C ALA A 3 -15.80 21.12 2.38
N ASN A 4 -16.02 20.50 1.21
CA ASN A 4 -15.36 19.24 0.82
C ASN A 4 -14.28 19.45 -0.27
N CYS A 5 -13.94 20.70 -0.56
CA CYS A 5 -12.89 21.07 -1.51
C CYS A 5 -11.68 21.61 -0.75
N SER A 6 -10.47 21.29 -1.23
CA SER A 6 -9.21 21.84 -0.71
C SER A 6 -8.43 22.47 -1.87
N PRO A 7 -8.28 23.81 -1.91
CA PRO A 7 -8.81 24.78 -0.95
C PRO A 7 -10.35 24.89 -0.98
N PRO A 8 -10.97 25.40 0.09
CA PRO A 8 -12.41 25.66 0.12
C PRO A 8 -12.84 26.62 -1.00
N VAL A 9 -14.07 26.43 -1.50
CA VAL A 9 -14.63 27.29 -2.56
C VAL A 9 -14.84 28.72 -2.07
N ASN A 10 -15.30 28.88 -0.84
CA ASN A 10 -15.39 30.19 -0.19
C ASN A 10 -14.11 30.40 0.62
N PRO A 11 -13.35 31.48 0.39
CA PRO A 11 -12.18 31.79 1.20
C PRO A 11 -12.57 31.97 2.68
N PRO A 12 -11.63 31.80 3.62
CA PRO A 12 -11.92 32.01 5.03
C PRO A 12 -12.31 33.47 5.29
N ASN A 13 -13.23 33.68 6.23
CA ASN A 13 -13.66 35.03 6.64
C ASN A 13 -12.54 35.80 7.34
N GLU A 14 -11.64 35.09 8.03
CA GLU A 14 -10.49 35.67 8.73
C GLU A 14 -9.20 35.02 8.26
N ILE A 15 -8.17 35.85 8.08
CA ILE A 15 -6.80 35.42 7.78
C ILE A 15 -5.86 35.86 8.90
N ASP A 16 -4.71 35.21 9.01
CA ASP A 16 -3.64 35.68 9.88
C ASP A 16 -3.09 37.02 9.37
N ASP A 17 -2.91 37.99 10.27
CA ASP A 17 -2.34 39.29 9.91
C ASP A 17 -0.87 39.11 9.48
N PRO A 18 -0.53 39.34 8.20
CA PRO A 18 0.83 39.16 7.71
C PRO A 18 1.80 40.20 8.29
N LYS A 19 1.30 41.28 8.91
CA LYS A 19 2.10 42.32 9.56
C LYS A 19 2.30 42.06 11.04
N ASP A 20 1.50 41.19 11.65
CA ASP A 20 1.67 40.82 13.04
C ASP A 20 2.87 39.88 13.19
N LYS A 21 3.67 40.12 14.21
CA LYS A 21 4.91 39.40 14.45
C LYS A 21 4.98 39.00 15.90
N LYS A 22 5.50 37.80 16.13
CA LYS A 22 5.77 37.30 17.46
C LYS A 22 6.58 38.32 18.27
N PRO A 23 6.07 38.81 19.41
CA PRO A 23 6.81 39.70 20.28
C PRO A 23 8.08 39.03 20.81
N ALA A 24 9.15 39.81 21.00
CA ALA A 24 10.43 39.28 21.48
C ALA A 24 10.34 38.72 22.92
N ASP A 25 9.37 39.19 23.71
CA ASP A 25 9.10 38.74 25.08
C ASP A 25 8.12 37.57 25.14
N TRP A 26 7.68 37.03 24.00
CA TRP A 26 6.78 35.88 23.95
C TRP A 26 7.57 34.57 23.96
N ASP A 27 7.50 33.84 25.07
CA ASP A 27 8.10 32.51 25.19
C ASP A 27 7.05 31.42 24.91
N ASP A 28 7.19 30.77 23.76
CA ASP A 28 6.39 29.64 23.31
C ASP A 28 7.07 28.29 23.58
N ARG A 29 8.21 28.28 24.30
CA ARG A 29 8.85 27.04 24.71
C ARG A 29 8.14 26.50 25.93
N ALA A 30 7.38 25.42 25.74
CA ALA A 30 6.68 24.75 26.84
C ALA A 30 7.64 24.22 27.92
N LYS A 31 8.85 23.80 27.52
CA LYS A 31 9.90 23.34 28.43
C LYS A 31 11.22 24.06 28.15
N ILE A 32 11.95 24.35 29.21
CA ILE A 32 13.28 24.96 29.16
C ILE A 32 14.28 24.10 29.94
N PRO A 33 15.58 24.13 29.57
CA PRO A 33 16.67 23.66 30.41
C PRO A 33 16.54 24.15 31.85
N ASP A 34 16.67 23.26 32.83
CA ASP A 34 16.71 23.64 34.24
C ASP A 34 17.93 24.54 34.52
N PRO A 35 17.74 25.82 34.88
CA PRO A 35 18.85 26.72 35.16
C PRO A 35 19.58 26.37 36.47
N ALA A 36 18.96 25.58 37.36
CA ALA A 36 19.58 25.12 38.60
C ALA A 36 20.41 23.84 38.41
N ALA A 37 20.17 23.08 37.33
CA ALA A 37 20.93 21.89 37.05
C ALA A 37 22.37 22.23 36.66
N LYS A 38 23.32 21.55 37.28
CA LYS A 38 24.75 21.66 36.96
C LYS A 38 25.25 20.32 36.45
N LYS A 39 26.20 20.39 35.51
CA LYS A 39 26.92 19.21 35.04
C LYS A 39 27.56 18.50 36.24
N PRO A 40 27.30 17.20 36.45
CA PRO A 40 27.97 16.42 37.48
C PRO A 40 29.48 16.35 37.24
N ASP A 41 30.28 16.34 38.31
CA ASP A 41 31.74 16.27 38.23
C ASP A 41 32.24 14.94 37.61
N ASP A 42 31.42 13.87 37.67
CA ASP A 42 31.71 12.55 37.09
C ASP A 42 31.29 12.42 35.61
N TRP A 43 30.89 13.52 34.96
CA TRP A 43 30.49 13.55 33.57
C TRP A 43 31.65 14.00 32.65
N ASP A 44 32.35 13.04 32.08
CA ASP A 44 33.42 13.28 31.11
C ASP A 44 32.86 13.39 29.67
N GLU A 45 32.83 14.61 29.15
CA GLU A 45 32.40 14.90 27.76
C GLU A 45 33.51 14.70 26.72
N THR A 46 34.75 14.43 27.16
CA THR A 46 35.91 14.24 26.29
C THR A 46 36.17 12.76 25.98
N ALA A 47 35.53 11.86 26.72
CA ALA A 47 35.58 10.43 26.45
C ALA A 47 35.09 10.16 25.01
N PRO A 48 35.84 9.37 24.21
CA PRO A 48 35.38 8.98 22.88
C PRO A 48 34.23 7.96 22.98
N GLU A 49 33.31 7.99 22.02
CA GLU A 49 32.21 7.02 21.93
C GLU A 49 32.71 5.59 21.71
N PHE A 50 33.82 5.47 20.98
CA PHE A 50 34.44 4.20 20.66
C PHE A 50 35.87 4.16 21.19
N ILE A 51 36.21 3.07 21.87
CA ILE A 51 37.57 2.75 22.29
C ILE A 51 38.04 1.50 21.55
N VAL A 52 39.35 1.37 21.39
CA VAL A 52 39.94 0.18 20.78
C VAL A 52 39.73 -0.99 21.75
N ASP A 53 39.24 -2.12 21.23
CA ASP A 53 39.16 -3.35 22.00
C ASP A 53 40.57 -3.94 22.18
N GLU A 54 41.16 -3.71 23.35
CA GLU A 54 42.49 -4.24 23.63
C GLU A 54 42.53 -5.76 23.77
N ALA A 55 41.39 -6.38 24.13
CA ALA A 55 41.25 -7.83 24.29
C ALA A 55 41.11 -8.55 22.95
N ALA A 56 40.73 -7.84 21.89
CA ALA A 56 40.71 -8.38 20.55
C ALA A 56 42.12 -8.75 20.08
N VAL A 57 42.28 -10.00 19.70
CA VAL A 57 43.49 -10.56 19.08
C VAL A 57 43.17 -10.83 17.61
N MET A 58 44.16 -10.64 16.74
CA MET A 58 44.03 -10.95 15.33
C MET A 58 43.69 -12.45 15.16
N PRO A 59 42.64 -12.80 14.39
CA PRO A 59 42.32 -14.19 14.11
C PRO A 59 43.47 -14.92 13.41
N GLU A 60 43.65 -16.21 13.75
CA GLU A 60 44.60 -17.07 13.03
C GLU A 60 44.17 -17.22 11.56
N GLY A 61 45.10 -17.02 10.62
CA GLY A 61 44.82 -17.09 9.18
C GLY A 61 44.42 -15.77 8.51
N TRP A 62 44.53 -14.64 9.21
CA TRP A 62 44.32 -13.32 8.60
C TRP A 62 45.38 -13.00 7.53
N LEU A 63 44.93 -12.57 6.35
CA LEU A 63 45.80 -12.29 5.20
C LEU A 63 46.20 -10.80 5.15
N GLU A 64 47.24 -10.40 5.88
CA GLU A 64 47.64 -8.97 5.96
C GLU A 64 48.20 -8.39 4.66
N ASN A 65 48.81 -9.24 3.83
CA ASN A 65 49.46 -8.84 2.58
C ASN A 65 48.51 -8.76 1.38
N GLU A 66 47.29 -9.30 1.52
CA GLU A 66 46.27 -9.28 0.47
C GLU A 66 45.30 -8.13 0.75
N PRO A 67 45.06 -7.22 -0.21
CA PRO A 67 44.09 -6.15 0.00
C PRO A 67 42.68 -6.74 0.08
N ALA A 68 41.85 -6.18 0.98
CA ALA A 68 40.46 -6.60 1.13
C ALA A 68 39.63 -6.33 -0.14
N LEU A 69 39.99 -5.27 -0.88
CA LEU A 69 39.34 -4.85 -2.10
C LEU A 69 40.35 -4.77 -3.25
N ILE A 70 40.06 -5.44 -4.36
CA ILE A 70 40.85 -5.42 -5.59
C ILE A 70 40.04 -4.76 -6.72
N PRO A 71 40.68 -4.10 -7.70
CA PRO A 71 39.98 -3.62 -8.89
C PRO A 71 39.34 -4.79 -9.63
N ASP A 72 38.10 -4.61 -10.09
CA ASP A 72 37.37 -5.62 -10.84
C ASP A 72 37.98 -5.80 -12.23
N ALA A 73 38.68 -6.92 -12.43
CA ALA A 73 39.30 -7.28 -13.70
C ALA A 73 38.28 -7.56 -14.83
N SER A 74 37.01 -7.77 -14.48
CA SER A 74 35.94 -7.93 -15.47
C SER A 74 35.32 -6.61 -15.92
N SER A 75 35.56 -5.53 -15.16
CA SER A 75 35.08 -4.21 -15.51
C SER A 75 35.90 -3.61 -16.65
N LYS A 76 35.21 -2.99 -17.60
CA LYS A 76 35.83 -2.30 -18.75
C LYS A 76 35.39 -0.85 -18.73
N LYS A 77 36.32 0.03 -19.11
CA LYS A 77 36.04 1.43 -19.36
C LYS A 77 34.91 1.54 -20.41
N PRO A 78 33.82 2.28 -20.12
CA PRO A 78 32.76 2.52 -21.09
C PRO A 78 33.29 3.25 -22.33
N ASP A 79 32.74 2.93 -23.51
CA ASP A 79 33.15 3.54 -24.78
C ASP A 79 32.88 5.06 -24.84
N ASP A 80 31.92 5.54 -24.06
CA ASP A 80 31.53 6.96 -23.95
C ASP A 80 32.27 7.70 -22.81
N TRP A 81 33.27 7.09 -22.18
CA TRP A 81 34.03 7.72 -21.10
C TRP A 81 35.16 8.60 -21.62
N ASP A 82 35.16 9.88 -21.26
CA ASP A 82 36.16 10.85 -21.67
C ASP A 82 37.08 11.23 -20.49
N ASP A 83 38.38 10.92 -20.58
CA ASP A 83 39.31 11.14 -19.45
C ASP A 83 39.57 12.64 -19.16
N VAL A 84 39.23 13.53 -20.09
CA VAL A 84 39.38 14.99 -19.93
C VAL A 84 38.18 15.57 -19.19
N THR A 85 36.96 15.07 -19.46
CA THR A 85 35.73 15.54 -18.80
C THR A 85 35.38 14.75 -17.55
N ASP A 86 35.51 13.43 -17.57
CA ASP A 86 35.11 12.51 -16.50
C ASP A 86 36.29 12.09 -15.60
N GLY A 87 37.53 12.39 -16.01
CA GLY A 87 38.76 12.02 -15.31
C GLY A 87 39.28 10.62 -15.69
N GLU A 88 40.46 10.23 -15.19
CA GLU A 88 41.01 8.89 -15.46
C GLU A 88 40.07 7.80 -14.91
N TRP A 89 39.63 6.89 -15.78
CA TRP A 89 38.76 5.80 -15.39
C TRP A 89 39.46 4.82 -14.43
N GLU A 90 38.85 4.57 -13.26
CA GLU A 90 39.26 3.52 -12.32
C GLU A 90 38.20 2.42 -12.24
N ALA A 91 38.63 1.15 -12.32
CA ALA A 91 37.72 0.03 -12.19
C ALA A 91 37.07 -0.01 -10.78
N PRO A 92 35.78 -0.38 -10.66
CA PRO A 92 35.13 -0.60 -9.38
C PRO A 92 35.91 -1.61 -8.54
N LYS A 93 36.00 -1.36 -7.23
CA LYS A 93 36.69 -2.26 -6.30
C LYS A 93 35.73 -3.35 -5.84
N ILE A 94 36.12 -4.61 -6.00
CA ILE A 94 35.38 -5.80 -5.56
C ILE A 94 36.12 -6.49 -4.42
N GLU A 95 35.39 -7.29 -3.63
CA GLU A 95 35.97 -8.13 -2.59
C GLU A 95 36.97 -9.13 -3.20
N ASN A 96 38.19 -9.16 -2.66
CA ASN A 96 39.22 -10.08 -3.13
C ASN A 96 38.77 -11.54 -2.88
N PRO A 97 38.68 -12.39 -3.92
CA PRO A 97 38.26 -13.78 -3.79
C PRO A 97 39.09 -14.58 -2.77
N ALA A 98 40.37 -14.26 -2.62
CA ALA A 98 41.25 -14.90 -1.62
C ALA A 98 40.78 -14.66 -0.17
N CYS A 99 39.98 -13.61 0.06
CA CYS A 99 39.46 -13.23 1.37
C CYS A 99 38.16 -13.95 1.73
N LYS A 100 37.51 -14.64 0.78
CA LYS A 100 36.28 -15.39 1.05
C LYS A 100 36.54 -16.64 1.90
N ASP A 101 37.70 -17.26 1.70
CA ASP A 101 38.11 -18.48 2.41
C ASP A 101 38.94 -18.18 3.67
N ALA A 102 39.26 -16.90 3.93
CA ALA A 102 40.04 -16.45 5.08
C ALA A 102 39.17 -15.66 6.08
N PRO A 103 39.55 -15.57 7.37
CA PRO A 103 38.85 -14.75 8.36
C PRO A 103 38.83 -13.24 8.05
N GLY A 104 39.75 -12.79 7.19
CA GLY A 104 39.80 -11.43 6.68
C GLY A 104 41.13 -11.10 6.00
N CYS A 105 41.18 -9.92 5.40
CA CYS A 105 42.28 -9.45 4.56
C CYS A 105 42.64 -7.99 4.80
N GLY A 106 43.85 -7.63 4.43
CA GLY A 106 44.40 -6.29 4.53
C GLY A 106 45.02 -6.04 5.91
N LYS A 107 45.54 -4.83 6.14
CA LYS A 107 46.17 -4.52 7.43
C LYS A 107 45.15 -4.63 8.56
N TRP A 108 45.35 -5.57 9.47
CA TRP A 108 44.43 -5.75 10.60
C TRP A 108 44.51 -4.56 11.55
N SER A 109 43.33 -4.08 11.98
CA SER A 109 43.20 -3.08 13.02
C SER A 109 42.25 -3.61 14.09
N LYS A 110 42.61 -3.41 15.36
CA LYS A 110 41.76 -3.80 16.48
C LYS A 110 40.37 -3.16 16.33
N PRO A 111 39.29 -3.94 16.50
CA PRO A 111 37.94 -3.42 16.38
C PRO A 111 37.67 -2.36 17.45
N GLN A 112 36.76 -1.46 17.11
CA GLN A 112 36.29 -0.43 18.02
C GLN A 112 35.06 -0.92 18.78
N ILE A 113 35.08 -0.84 20.11
CA ILE A 113 33.95 -1.17 20.98
C ILE A 113 33.39 0.10 21.62
N LYS A 114 32.09 0.07 21.94
CA LYS A 114 31.44 1.19 22.64
C LYS A 114 32.09 1.39 24.00
N ASN A 115 32.52 2.61 24.28
CA ASN A 115 33.12 2.97 25.55
C ASN A 115 32.05 3.05 26.65
N PRO A 116 32.07 2.18 27.68
CA PRO A 116 31.08 2.21 28.76
C PRO A 116 31.05 3.51 29.56
N LYS A 117 32.14 4.29 29.50
CA LYS A 117 32.26 5.60 30.17
C LYS A 117 31.77 6.76 29.31
N TYR A 118 31.45 6.53 28.04
CA TYR A 118 30.94 7.58 27.17
C TYR A 118 29.52 7.96 27.56
N LYS A 119 29.36 9.20 28.03
CA LYS A 119 28.06 9.79 28.38
C LYS A 119 27.62 10.85 27.37
N GLY A 120 28.48 11.23 26.41
CA GLY A 120 28.23 12.31 25.45
C GLY A 120 28.30 13.70 26.09
N LYS A 121 27.79 14.72 25.38
CA LYS A 121 27.67 16.07 25.92
C LYS A 121 26.53 16.12 26.94
N TRP A 122 26.79 16.67 28.11
CA TRP A 122 25.78 16.81 29.15
C TRP A 122 24.74 17.85 28.73
N SER A 123 23.48 17.49 28.89
CA SER A 123 22.35 18.41 28.70
C SER A 123 21.53 18.44 30.00
N PRO A 124 21.20 19.64 30.53
CA PRO A 124 20.34 19.75 31.71
C PRO A 124 18.95 19.15 31.45
N PRO A 125 18.27 18.64 32.49
CA PRO A 125 16.89 18.18 32.39
C PRO A 125 15.97 19.33 31.98
N LEU A 126 14.91 19.00 31.22
CA LEU A 126 13.92 19.99 30.78
C LEU A 126 12.81 20.13 31.83
N ILE A 127 12.62 21.34 32.35
CA ILE A 127 11.54 21.71 33.27
C ILE A 127 10.45 22.52 32.54
N SER A 128 9.23 22.49 33.07
CA SER A 128 8.15 23.35 32.56
C SER A 128 8.54 24.81 32.70
N ASN A 129 8.40 25.57 31.62
CA ASN A 129 8.77 26.99 31.58
C ASN A 129 7.71 27.85 32.29
N PRO A 130 8.04 28.52 33.42
CA PRO A 130 7.09 29.38 34.12
C PRO A 130 6.67 30.61 33.30
N ALA A 131 7.48 31.02 32.32
CA ALA A 131 7.20 32.14 31.41
C ALA A 131 6.48 31.72 30.13
N TYR A 132 6.07 30.44 30.00
CA TYR A 132 5.37 29.95 28.83
C TYR A 132 4.02 30.67 28.65
N LYS A 133 3.87 31.37 27.53
CA LYS A 133 2.64 32.12 27.19
C LYS A 133 1.73 31.36 26.23
N GLY A 134 2.10 30.14 25.84
CA GLY A 134 1.42 29.38 24.77
C GLY A 134 2.15 29.48 23.44
N GLU A 135 1.77 28.64 22.48
CA GLU A 135 2.20 28.80 21.10
C GLU A 135 1.68 30.13 20.56
N TRP A 136 2.58 30.92 19.96
CA TRP A 136 2.19 32.20 19.40
C TRP A 136 1.45 32.00 18.08
N HIS A 137 0.30 32.63 17.94
CA HIS A 137 -0.42 32.74 16.67
C HIS A 137 -0.59 34.22 16.31
N PRO A 138 -0.45 34.60 15.03
CA PRO A 138 -0.77 35.95 14.58
C PRO A 138 -2.21 36.30 14.91
N LYS A 139 -2.47 37.59 15.12
CA LYS A 139 -3.84 38.09 15.24
C LYS A 139 -4.63 37.80 13.96
N LYS A 140 -5.82 37.26 14.11
CA LYS A 140 -6.78 37.12 13.01
C LYS A 140 -7.34 38.49 12.62
N ILE A 141 -7.33 38.78 11.32
CA ILE A 141 -7.93 39.99 10.73
C ILE A 141 -8.97 39.58 9.68
N PRO A 142 -9.98 40.43 9.43
CA PRO A 142 -10.93 40.20 8.34
C PRO A 142 -10.19 40.03 7.01
N ASN A 143 -10.56 38.98 6.27
CA ASN A 143 -9.97 38.71 4.97
C ASN A 143 -10.52 39.70 3.93
N PRO A 144 -9.69 40.57 3.33
CA PRO A 144 -10.15 41.53 2.32
C PRO A 144 -10.68 40.84 1.05
N ASP A 145 -10.26 39.61 0.77
CA ASP A 145 -10.66 38.82 -0.38
C ASP A 145 -11.85 37.88 -0.04
N PHE A 146 -12.48 38.04 1.12
CA PHE A 146 -13.62 37.22 1.51
C PHE A 146 -14.81 37.42 0.57
N TYR A 147 -15.36 36.30 0.10
CA TYR A 147 -16.66 36.26 -0.55
C TYR A 147 -17.44 35.02 -0.11
N GLU A 148 -18.76 35.08 -0.23
CA GLU A 148 -19.65 33.96 0.07
C GLU A 148 -20.43 33.59 -1.20
N ASP A 149 -20.05 32.49 -1.84
CA ASP A 149 -20.86 31.85 -2.87
C ASP A 149 -21.76 30.77 -2.23
N LYS A 150 -23.07 30.92 -2.40
CA LYS A 150 -24.08 29.98 -1.89
C LYS A 150 -24.44 28.91 -2.92
N GLU A 151 -24.09 29.11 -4.19
CA GLU A 151 -24.53 28.29 -5.31
C GLU A 151 -23.39 27.93 -6.28
N PRO A 152 -22.28 27.34 -5.79
CA PRO A 152 -21.10 27.04 -6.62
C PRO A 152 -21.36 26.03 -7.74
N TYR A 153 -22.50 25.32 -7.69
CA TYR A 153 -22.92 24.40 -8.74
C TYR A 153 -23.39 25.13 -10.01
N LYS A 154 -23.67 26.44 -9.94
CA LYS A 154 -24.07 27.28 -11.09
C LYS A 154 -22.86 27.75 -11.90
N MET A 155 -22.09 26.79 -12.39
CA MET A 155 -20.92 27.04 -13.25
C MET A 155 -21.32 27.41 -14.68
N THR A 156 -20.35 27.91 -15.46
CA THR A 156 -20.53 28.21 -16.88
C THR A 156 -20.98 26.97 -17.66
N PRO A 157 -21.89 27.08 -18.65
CA PRO A 157 -22.40 25.92 -19.38
C PRO A 157 -21.29 25.12 -20.07
N ILE A 158 -21.27 23.80 -19.83
CA ILE A 158 -20.35 22.85 -20.46
C ILE A 158 -20.94 22.42 -21.81
N ARG A 159 -20.12 22.39 -22.87
CA ARG A 159 -20.56 22.09 -24.24
C ARG A 159 -19.84 20.94 -24.93
N ALA A 160 -18.77 20.44 -24.32
CA ALA A 160 -17.97 19.36 -24.87
C ALA A 160 -17.53 18.42 -23.75
N LEU A 161 -17.42 17.14 -24.09
CA LEU A 161 -16.76 16.12 -23.27
C LEU A 161 -15.41 15.84 -23.91
N GLY A 162 -14.33 15.96 -23.13
CA GLY A 162 -12.98 15.63 -23.55
C GLY A 162 -12.34 14.70 -22.53
N LEU A 163 -11.52 13.76 -23.03
CA LEU A 163 -10.69 12.88 -22.21
C LEU A 163 -9.24 13.31 -22.45
N GLU A 164 -8.61 13.85 -21.42
CA GLU A 164 -7.17 14.16 -21.40
C GLU A 164 -6.56 13.26 -20.32
N LEU A 165 -5.63 12.40 -20.75
CA LEU A 165 -5.09 11.32 -19.93
C LEU A 165 -3.63 11.11 -20.30
N TRP A 166 -2.80 10.91 -19.28
CA TRP A 166 -1.46 10.38 -19.44
C TRP A 166 -1.44 8.92 -19.03
N SER A 167 -1.11 8.02 -19.97
CA SER A 167 -1.06 6.57 -19.73
C SER A 167 0.14 5.95 -20.44
N LEU A 168 0.73 4.94 -19.81
CA LEU A 168 1.73 4.05 -20.41
C LEU A 168 1.08 2.79 -21.01
N SER A 169 -0.17 2.48 -20.62
CA SER A 169 -0.94 1.35 -21.10
C SER A 169 -1.86 1.77 -22.24
N ASP A 170 -1.91 0.95 -23.29
CA ASP A 170 -2.68 1.14 -24.52
C ASP A 170 -4.09 0.51 -24.46
N GLN A 171 -4.32 -0.44 -23.56
CA GLN A 171 -5.59 -1.19 -23.42
C GLN A 171 -6.55 -0.55 -22.40
N ILE A 172 -6.89 0.72 -22.60
CA ILE A 172 -7.91 1.41 -21.79
C ILE A 172 -9.13 1.69 -22.65
N ALA A 173 -10.26 1.08 -22.30
CA ALA A 173 -11.54 1.29 -22.97
C ALA A 173 -12.45 2.19 -22.13
N PHE A 174 -12.96 3.26 -22.73
CA PHE A 174 -14.03 4.08 -22.16
C PHE A 174 -15.30 3.93 -22.99
N ASP A 175 -16.42 3.70 -22.33
CA ASP A 175 -17.73 3.57 -22.96
C ASP A 175 -18.82 4.07 -21.99
N ASN A 176 -20.06 4.18 -22.47
CA ASN A 176 -21.24 4.55 -21.69
C ASN A 176 -21.20 5.96 -21.08
N PHE A 177 -20.77 6.95 -21.87
CA PHE A 177 -20.83 8.36 -21.45
C PHE A 177 -22.27 8.85 -21.33
N TYR A 178 -22.73 9.10 -20.10
CA TYR A 178 -24.02 9.73 -19.82
C TYR A 178 -23.84 11.16 -19.32
N ILE A 179 -24.46 12.13 -20.00
CA ILE A 179 -24.48 13.54 -19.58
C ILE A 179 -25.94 13.97 -19.47
N GLY A 180 -26.40 14.16 -18.23
CA GLY A 180 -27.78 14.53 -17.95
C GLY A 180 -27.95 15.15 -16.57
N THR A 181 -29.14 15.68 -16.31
CA THR A 181 -29.49 16.35 -15.03
C THR A 181 -30.32 15.47 -14.10
N SER A 182 -30.76 14.30 -14.56
CA SER A 182 -31.62 13.40 -13.79
C SER A 182 -30.83 12.21 -13.26
N LYS A 183 -30.80 12.07 -11.93
CA LYS A 183 -30.21 10.89 -11.29
C LYS A 183 -30.92 9.61 -11.75
N LYS A 184 -32.25 9.63 -11.80
CA LYS A 184 -33.05 8.47 -12.23
C LYS A 184 -32.68 8.03 -13.64
N GLY A 185 -32.48 8.98 -14.57
CA GLY A 185 -32.07 8.66 -15.93
C GLY A 185 -30.66 8.06 -15.99
N ALA A 186 -29.74 8.54 -15.15
CA ALA A 186 -28.40 7.96 -15.04
C ALA A 186 -28.46 6.51 -14.50
N ASP A 187 -29.26 6.27 -13.46
CA ASP A 187 -29.42 4.93 -12.85
C ASP A 187 -30.03 3.94 -13.85
N GLU A 188 -31.06 4.35 -14.59
CA GLU A 188 -31.70 3.52 -15.63
C GLU A 188 -30.75 3.21 -16.79
N PHE A 189 -29.97 4.20 -17.24
CA PHE A 189 -28.96 4.01 -18.28
C PHE A 189 -27.85 3.06 -17.82
N ALA A 190 -27.36 3.21 -16.60
CA ALA A 190 -26.36 2.33 -16.01
C ALA A 190 -26.86 0.89 -15.86
N ALA A 191 -28.13 0.70 -15.45
CA ALA A 191 -28.76 -0.61 -15.34
C ALA A 191 -28.87 -1.33 -16.69
N GLN A 192 -29.10 -0.60 -17.78
CA GLN A 192 -29.24 -1.17 -19.13
C GLN A 192 -27.88 -1.39 -19.84
N THR A 193 -26.83 -0.71 -19.42
CA THR A 193 -25.52 -0.73 -20.09
C THR A 193 -24.45 -1.36 -19.20
N TRP A 194 -23.89 -0.58 -18.27
CA TRP A 194 -22.80 -0.99 -17.40
C TRP A 194 -23.15 -2.25 -16.59
N ALA A 195 -24.34 -2.31 -15.97
CA ALA A 195 -24.69 -3.44 -15.10
C ALA A 195 -24.74 -4.77 -15.87
N VAL A 196 -25.29 -4.76 -17.09
CA VAL A 196 -25.35 -5.94 -17.96
C VAL A 196 -23.93 -6.36 -18.35
N LYS A 197 -23.13 -5.41 -18.87
CA LYS A 197 -21.75 -5.68 -19.30
C LYS A 197 -20.89 -6.17 -18.15
N HIS A 198 -20.93 -5.49 -17.00
CA HIS A 198 -20.15 -5.82 -15.82
C HIS A 198 -20.48 -7.22 -15.28
N SER A 199 -21.76 -7.61 -15.28
CA SER A 199 -22.15 -8.97 -14.88
C SER A 199 -21.60 -10.05 -15.82
N ALA A 200 -21.51 -9.76 -17.13
CA ALA A 200 -20.93 -10.67 -18.10
C ALA A 200 -19.40 -10.71 -18.02
N GLU A 201 -18.75 -9.57 -17.79
CA GLU A 201 -17.29 -9.46 -17.57
C GLU A 201 -16.88 -10.28 -16.34
N LEU A 202 -17.57 -10.12 -15.20
CA LEU A 202 -17.33 -10.91 -13.99
C LEU A 202 -17.52 -12.41 -14.21
N ALA A 203 -18.50 -12.81 -15.03
CA ALA A 203 -18.74 -14.22 -15.36
C ALA A 203 -17.68 -14.80 -16.33
N ALA A 204 -17.10 -13.96 -17.20
CA ALA A 204 -16.05 -14.35 -18.14
C ALA A 204 -14.64 -14.32 -17.51
N ASP A 205 -14.45 -13.54 -16.45
CA ASP A 205 -13.20 -13.46 -15.69
C ASP A 205 -12.98 -14.72 -14.85
N THR A 206 -12.42 -15.75 -15.48
CA THR A 206 -11.99 -17.01 -14.83
C THR A 206 -10.84 -16.84 -13.83
N SER A 207 -10.32 -15.61 -13.68
CA SER A 207 -9.29 -15.25 -12.70
C SER A 207 -9.85 -14.83 -11.33
N ALA A 208 -11.17 -14.58 -11.23
CA ALA A 208 -11.83 -14.29 -9.96
C ALA A 208 -11.84 -15.55 -9.09
N SER A 209 -10.95 -15.59 -8.11
CA SER A 209 -10.89 -16.68 -7.14
C SER A 209 -12.21 -16.77 -6.38
N VAL A 210 -12.66 -17.98 -6.06
CA VAL A 210 -13.82 -18.26 -5.20
C VAL A 210 -13.76 -17.43 -3.89
N LEU A 211 -12.55 -17.09 -3.42
CA LEU A 211 -12.32 -16.24 -2.26
C LEU A 211 -12.75 -14.79 -2.45
N ASP A 212 -12.64 -14.22 -3.65
CA ASP A 212 -13.04 -12.84 -3.92
C ASP A 212 -14.57 -12.73 -4.05
N ALA A 213 -15.22 -13.74 -4.64
CA ALA A 213 -16.67 -13.86 -4.62
C ALA A 213 -17.23 -14.00 -3.18
N ILE A 214 -16.52 -14.74 -2.30
CA ILE A 214 -16.90 -14.83 -0.88
C ILE A 214 -16.72 -13.48 -0.16
N LYS A 215 -15.63 -12.75 -0.41
CA LYS A 215 -15.42 -11.42 0.21
C LYS A 215 -16.49 -10.41 -0.19
N GLU A 216 -16.92 -10.43 -1.44
CA GLU A 216 -17.97 -9.54 -1.94
C GLU A 216 -19.32 -9.82 -1.26
N VAL A 217 -19.70 -11.11 -1.14
CA VAL A 217 -20.91 -11.53 -0.42
C VAL A 217 -20.84 -11.17 1.08
N VAL A 218 -19.68 -11.33 1.71
CA VAL A 218 -19.45 -10.95 3.11
C VAL A 218 -19.60 -9.42 3.31
N SER A 219 -19.17 -8.62 2.34
CA SER A 219 -19.25 -7.16 2.38
C SER A 219 -20.67 -6.64 2.13
N GLU A 220 -21.38 -7.16 1.12
CA GLU A 220 -22.74 -6.72 0.80
C GLU A 220 -23.79 -7.20 1.80
N LYS A 221 -23.62 -8.43 2.33
CA LYS A 221 -24.63 -9.09 3.18
C LYS A 221 -23.97 -9.84 4.35
N PRO A 222 -23.41 -9.11 5.34
CA PRO A 222 -22.69 -9.72 6.46
C PRO A 222 -23.54 -10.69 7.32
N TRP A 223 -24.87 -10.55 7.31
CA TRP A 223 -25.79 -11.44 8.02
C TRP A 223 -25.87 -12.86 7.42
N VAL A 224 -25.54 -13.04 6.13
CA VAL A 224 -25.55 -14.37 5.49
C VAL A 224 -24.45 -15.26 6.09
N VAL A 225 -23.30 -14.69 6.43
CA VAL A 225 -22.20 -15.40 7.11
C VAL A 225 -22.67 -15.92 8.47
N ALA A 226 -23.39 -15.09 9.23
CA ALA A 226 -23.91 -15.47 10.54
C ALA A 226 -24.88 -16.67 10.47
N LEU A 227 -25.74 -16.73 9.45
CA LEU A 227 -26.66 -17.84 9.24
C LEU A 227 -25.95 -19.13 8.82
N VAL A 228 -24.95 -19.03 7.94
CA VAL A 228 -24.16 -20.20 7.53
C VAL A 228 -23.34 -20.73 8.70
N THR A 229 -22.72 -19.85 9.51
CA THR A 229 -22.01 -20.29 10.72
C THR A 229 -22.94 -20.93 11.74
N LEU A 230 -24.17 -20.43 11.90
CA LEU A 230 -25.15 -21.02 12.81
C LEU A 230 -25.56 -22.42 12.33
N ALA A 231 -25.84 -22.58 11.04
CA ALA A 231 -26.25 -23.86 10.45
C ALA A 231 -25.15 -24.93 10.48
N VAL A 232 -23.87 -24.54 10.40
CA VAL A 232 -22.72 -25.47 10.47
C VAL A 232 -22.35 -25.83 11.91
N MET A 233 -22.62 -24.96 12.89
CA MET A 233 -22.38 -25.25 14.31
C MET A 233 -23.50 -26.08 14.96
N LEU A 234 -24.73 -26.00 14.43
CA LEU A 234 -25.91 -26.72 14.94
C LEU A 234 -25.82 -28.27 14.96
N PRO A 235 -25.18 -28.97 14.00
CA PRO A 235 -25.15 -30.43 14.00
C PRO A 235 -23.96 -31.07 14.77
N LEU A 236 -23.13 -30.31 15.49
CA LEU A 236 -21.97 -30.87 16.22
C LEU A 236 -22.20 -31.12 17.73
N GLU A 237 -23.42 -30.92 18.24
CA GLU A 237 -23.71 -30.93 19.68
C GLU A 237 -24.67 -32.04 20.15
N GLU A 238 -24.99 -33.05 19.32
CA GLU A 238 -25.80 -34.21 19.75
C GLU A 238 -25.11 -35.56 19.45
N GLU A 239 -24.19 -35.96 20.32
CA GLU A 239 -23.90 -37.36 20.63
C GLU A 239 -23.52 -37.47 22.12
N GLU A 240 -24.51 -37.54 23.01
CA GLU A 240 -24.43 -38.30 24.27
C GLU A 240 -25.82 -38.44 24.90
N GLU A 241 -26.37 -39.67 24.83
CA GLU A 241 -27.18 -40.39 25.85
C GLU A 241 -28.30 -41.23 25.22
N ASP A 242 -27.99 -42.51 24.98
CA ASP A 242 -28.97 -43.60 24.92
C ASP A 242 -29.30 -44.10 26.34
N ALA A 243 -30.59 -44.24 26.69
CA ALA A 243 -31.25 -45.53 27.00
C ALA A 243 -32.49 -45.47 27.94
N GLU A 244 -33.55 -46.15 27.46
CA GLU A 244 -34.65 -46.89 28.14
C GLU A 244 -35.88 -46.21 28.77
N GLY A 245 -37.09 -46.65 28.33
CA GLY A 245 -38.29 -46.65 29.19
C GLY A 245 -39.73 -46.71 28.60
N SER A 246 -40.10 -47.78 27.89
CA SER A 246 -41.44 -48.47 27.82
C SER A 246 -42.79 -47.81 27.38
N ALA A 247 -43.52 -48.58 26.53
CA ALA A 247 -44.99 -48.86 26.44
C ALA A 247 -46.02 -47.71 26.23
N SER A 248 -47.12 -47.79 25.46
CA SER A 248 -47.85 -48.80 24.66
C SER A 248 -48.98 -48.10 23.84
N GLU A 249 -49.54 -48.79 22.82
CA GLU A 249 -50.97 -48.77 22.35
C GLU A 249 -51.50 -47.48 21.60
N GLU A 250 -52.29 -47.46 20.49
CA GLU A 250 -53.18 -48.36 19.72
C GLU A 250 -53.42 -47.84 18.25
N ASN A 251 -53.92 -48.73 17.35
CA ASN A 251 -54.75 -48.61 16.11
C ASN A 251 -55.00 -47.25 15.38
N GLU A 252 -55.21 -47.13 14.05
CA GLU A 252 -56.04 -47.92 13.12
C GLU A 252 -55.78 -47.50 11.62
N GLU A 253 -56.27 -48.31 10.67
CA GLU A 253 -56.12 -48.25 9.20
C GLU A 253 -56.77 -47.04 8.47
N GLU A 254 -56.19 -46.59 7.34
CA GLU A 254 -56.77 -46.77 5.99
C GLU A 254 -55.83 -46.30 4.85
N LYS A 255 -55.77 -47.11 3.79
CA LYS A 255 -55.08 -46.93 2.48
C LYS A 255 -56.18 -46.54 1.44
N PRO A 256 -56.00 -46.50 0.09
CA PRO A 256 -54.82 -46.74 -0.74
C PRO A 256 -54.64 -45.83 -1.99
N ALA A 257 -53.45 -45.98 -2.62
CA ALA A 257 -53.13 -46.15 -4.07
C ALA A 257 -53.63 -45.09 -5.10
N SER A 258 -53.06 -44.96 -6.29
CA SER A 258 -52.28 -45.84 -7.17
C SER A 258 -51.57 -44.98 -8.24
N LYS A 259 -50.35 -45.34 -8.69
CA LYS A 259 -49.97 -45.82 -10.05
C LYS A 259 -50.02 -44.76 -11.16
N GLU A 260 -49.17 -44.68 -12.19
CA GLU A 260 -48.31 -45.58 -12.99
C GLU A 260 -47.35 -44.65 -13.77
N ALA A 261 -46.04 -44.89 -13.96
CA ALA A 261 -45.34 -45.85 -14.82
C ALA A 261 -45.44 -45.62 -16.35
N GLY A 262 -44.30 -45.75 -17.05
CA GLY A 262 -44.16 -45.91 -18.51
C GLY A 262 -43.36 -44.76 -19.18
N ASP A 263 -42.03 -44.82 -19.37
CA ASP A 263 -41.20 -45.71 -20.22
C ASP A 263 -41.22 -45.31 -21.72
N ALA A 264 -40.04 -45.03 -22.30
CA ALA A 264 -39.53 -45.64 -23.54
C ALA A 264 -38.40 -44.84 -24.20
N GLU A 265 -37.38 -45.60 -24.60
CA GLU A 265 -36.09 -45.26 -25.21
C GLU A 265 -36.18 -44.68 -26.65
N LYS A 266 -35.06 -44.08 -27.11
CA LYS A 266 -34.37 -44.55 -28.33
C LYS A 266 -32.96 -43.94 -28.49
N GLU A 267 -32.03 -44.83 -28.83
CA GLU A 267 -30.68 -44.63 -29.33
C GLU A 267 -30.70 -44.06 -30.77
N ASP A 268 -29.61 -43.41 -31.20
CA ASP A 268 -28.73 -43.91 -32.28
C ASP A 268 -27.63 -42.89 -32.67
N GLU A 269 -26.57 -43.46 -33.22
CA GLU A 269 -25.19 -42.98 -33.39
C GLU A 269 -24.92 -42.13 -34.66
N ASP A 270 -23.72 -41.53 -34.66
CA ASP A 270 -22.67 -41.61 -35.70
C ASP A 270 -22.28 -40.39 -36.56
N ALA A 271 -20.94 -40.25 -36.71
CA ALA A 271 -20.10 -39.77 -37.84
C ALA A 271 -20.37 -38.41 -38.52
N SER A 272 -19.42 -37.65 -39.08
CA SER A 272 -17.95 -37.65 -39.27
C SER A 272 -17.61 -36.41 -40.14
N GLU A 273 -16.33 -35.97 -40.15
CA GLU A 273 -15.60 -35.32 -41.28
C GLU A 273 -16.07 -33.94 -41.81
N ASP A 274 -15.28 -33.00 -42.36
CA ASP A 274 -13.85 -32.70 -42.56
C ASP A 274 -13.78 -31.25 -43.15
N ASP A 275 -12.57 -30.72 -43.38
CA ASP A 275 -12.17 -29.59 -44.24
C ASP A 275 -12.46 -28.13 -43.77
N HIS A 276 -11.56 -27.14 -43.90
CA HIS A 276 -10.39 -26.98 -44.76
C HIS A 276 -9.47 -25.86 -44.20
N GLU A 277 -8.15 -26.09 -44.18
CA GLU A 277 -7.10 -25.05 -44.14
C GLU A 277 -6.97 -24.36 -45.51
N ALA A 278 -6.62 -23.06 -45.50
CA ALA A 278 -6.04 -22.37 -46.65
C ALA A 278 -5.02 -21.33 -46.16
N GLU A 279 -3.76 -21.51 -46.57
CA GLU A 279 -2.66 -20.57 -46.46
C GLU A 279 -2.59 -19.57 -47.64
N GLU A 280 -1.73 -18.56 -47.44
CA GLU A 280 -1.01 -17.70 -48.40
C GLU A 280 -1.70 -16.43 -48.96
N GLU A 281 -1.16 -15.25 -48.67
CA GLU A 281 -0.03 -14.69 -49.44
C GLU A 281 0.52 -13.39 -48.81
N GLU A 282 1.85 -13.27 -48.82
CA GLU A 282 2.59 -12.03 -48.60
C GLU A 282 2.52 -11.09 -49.82
N VAL A 283 2.35 -9.78 -49.60
CA VAL A 283 2.97 -8.76 -50.48
C VAL A 283 3.35 -7.50 -49.68
N SER A 284 4.65 -7.24 -49.59
CA SER A 284 5.30 -5.91 -49.55
C SER A 284 6.22 -5.82 -50.78
N PRO A 285 6.86 -4.68 -51.17
CA PRO A 285 6.83 -3.30 -50.65
C PRO A 285 6.65 -2.22 -51.76
N ALA A 286 6.53 -0.93 -51.39
CA ALA A 286 7.35 0.18 -51.94
C ALA A 286 6.81 1.59 -51.61
N HIS A 287 7.71 2.36 -50.97
CA HIS A 287 8.01 3.80 -51.11
C HIS A 287 6.92 4.80 -51.58
N ARG A 288 6.66 5.80 -50.73
CA ARG A 288 7.06 7.20 -51.01
C ARG A 288 7.19 8.02 -49.74
#